data_AF-A0A239MR21-F1
#
_entry.id   AF-A0A239MR21-F1
#
_cell.length_a   1.000
_cell.length_b   1.000
_cell.length_c   1.000
_cell.angle_alpha   90.00
_cell.angle_beta   90.00
_cell.angle_gamma   90.00
#
_symmetry.space_group_name_H-M   'P 1'
#
loop_
_entity.id
_entity.type
_entity.pdbx_description
1 polymer ?
#
loop_
_entity_poly.entity_id
_entity_poly.type
_entity_poly.pdbx_seq_one_letter_code
_entity_poly.pdbx_strand_id
1 'polypeptide(L)'
;MSTTKTVRETEAEAIAFVVGTTIGLDTGNASASYIQLYDGNAALLAESLEVIQKTSGVILAALEEDVSEVVIEAEIGLAKAS
;
A
#
# COMPACT_ATOMS: atom_id res chain seq x y z
N MET A 1 2.00 8.10 -19.58
CA MET A 1 3.33 8.56 -19.15
C MET A 1 4.18 7.33 -18.91
N SER A 2 5.44 7.28 -19.38
CA SER A 2 6.32 6.13 -19.16
C SER A 2 7.36 6.52 -18.09
N THR A 3 7.21 6.02 -16.87
CA THR A 3 8.17 6.22 -15.78
C THR A 3 9.40 5.34 -15.97
N THR A 4 10.53 5.73 -15.37
CA THR A 4 11.76 4.91 -15.42
C THR A 4 11.61 3.67 -14.53
N LYS A 5 12.50 2.69 -14.70
CA LYS A 5 12.54 1.51 -13.82
C LYS A 5 12.73 1.93 -12.36
N THR A 6 13.68 2.83 -12.09
CA THR A 6 13.99 3.33 -10.74
C THR A 6 12.78 4.00 -10.10
N VAL A 7 12.06 4.85 -10.84
CA VAL A 7 10.83 5.50 -10.32
C VAL A 7 9.80 4.44 -9.89
N ARG A 8 9.54 3.44 -10.73
CA ARG A 8 8.58 2.37 -10.41
C ARG A 8 9.00 1.52 -9.22
N GLU A 9 10.29 1.22 -9.10
CA GLU A 9 10.83 0.46 -7.96
C GLU A 9 10.69 1.25 -6.65
N THR A 10 11.01 2.55 -6.67
CA THR A 10 10.85 3.42 -5.49
C THR A 10 9.38 3.65 -5.12
N GLU A 11 8.48 3.79 -6.11
CA GLU A 11 7.03 3.85 -5.87
C GLU A 11 6.53 2.55 -5.22
N ALA A 12 6.93 1.39 -5.75
CA ALA A 12 6.53 0.09 -5.22
C ALA A 12 7.02 -0.13 -3.78
N GLU A 13 8.26 0.28 -3.48
CA GLU A 13 8.83 0.22 -2.14
C GLU A 13 8.06 1.11 -1.15
N ALA A 14 7.73 2.34 -1.55
CA ALA A 14 6.92 3.25 -0.74
C ALA A 14 5.51 2.69 -0.49
N ILE A 15 4.89 2.10 -1.52
CA ILE A 15 3.57 1.44 -1.40
C ILE A 15 3.64 0.30 -0.37
N ALA A 16 4.64 -0.57 -0.46
CA ALA A 16 4.81 -1.70 0.45
C ALA A 16 4.99 -1.24 1.90
N PHE A 17 5.72 -0.15 2.13
CA PHE A 17 5.88 0.43 3.45
C PHE A 17 4.59 0.98 4.04
N VAL A 18 3.83 1.74 3.25
CA VAL A 18 2.54 2.29 3.68
C VAL A 18 1.61 1.15 4.05
N VAL A 19 1.41 0.18 3.16
CA VAL A 19 0.52 -0.97 3.41
C VAL A 19 0.97 -1.76 4.64
N GLY A 20 2.24 -2.15 4.70
CA GLY A 20 2.78 -2.93 5.82
C GLY A 20 2.66 -2.22 7.16
N THR A 21 3.00 -0.94 7.21
CA THR A 21 2.87 -0.13 8.44
C THR A 21 1.41 0.00 8.85
N THR A 22 0.49 0.23 7.91
CA THR A 22 -0.94 0.38 8.21
C THR A 22 -1.54 -0.89 8.82
N ILE A 23 -1.11 -2.07 8.37
CA ILE A 23 -1.59 -3.35 8.92
C ILE A 23 -0.75 -3.86 10.11
N GLY A 24 0.20 -3.07 10.60
CA GLY A 24 0.99 -3.37 11.81
C GLY A 24 2.20 -4.28 11.60
N LEU A 25 2.68 -4.47 10.37
CA LEU A 25 3.94 -5.16 10.10
C LEU A 25 5.14 -4.29 10.45
N ASP A 26 6.21 -4.93 10.95
CA ASP A 26 7.52 -4.29 11.05
C ASP A 26 8.16 -4.24 9.66
N THR A 27 8.13 -3.06 9.05
CA THR A 27 8.69 -2.80 7.72
C THR A 27 10.14 -2.28 7.77
N GLY A 28 10.73 -2.18 8.96
CA GLY A 28 12.04 -1.57 9.17
C GLY A 28 12.13 -0.14 8.60
N ASN A 29 13.36 0.26 8.24
CA ASN A 29 13.66 1.60 7.71
C ASN A 29 13.96 1.61 6.20
N ALA A 30 13.75 0.49 5.51
CA ALA A 30 14.19 0.32 4.12
C ALA A 30 13.56 1.36 3.17
N SER A 31 12.34 1.79 3.47
CA SER A 31 11.41 2.46 2.55
C SER A 31 11.54 3.97 2.36
N ALA A 32 12.51 4.64 2.99
CA ALA A 32 12.43 6.10 3.18
C ALA A 32 13.22 6.94 2.17
N SER A 33 13.37 6.49 0.93
CA SER A 33 14.06 7.28 -0.11
C SER A 33 13.14 7.82 -1.20
N TYR A 34 11.85 8.05 -0.93
CA TYR A 34 10.94 8.74 -1.86
C TYR A 34 11.41 10.17 -2.19
N ILE A 35 12.27 10.78 -1.37
CA ILE A 35 12.91 12.06 -1.69
C ILE A 35 13.85 11.98 -2.92
N GLN A 36 14.32 10.77 -3.27
CA GLN A 36 15.08 10.54 -4.51
C GLN A 36 14.21 10.68 -5.76
N LEU A 37 12.88 10.57 -5.65
CA LEU A 37 11.96 10.85 -6.75
C LEU A 37 11.91 12.33 -7.11
N TYR A 38 12.37 13.22 -6.21
CA TYR A 38 12.35 14.65 -6.46
C TYR A 38 13.23 14.99 -7.65
N ASP A 39 14.49 14.55 -7.73
CA ASP A 39 15.48 14.82 -8.80
C ASP A 39 15.39 16.22 -9.48
N GLY A 40 14.95 17.25 -8.74
CA GLY A 40 14.66 18.59 -9.26
C GLY A 40 13.35 18.74 -10.07
N ASN A 41 12.56 17.68 -10.24
CA ASN A 41 11.28 17.64 -10.93
C ASN A 41 10.10 17.43 -9.95
N ALA A 42 9.55 18.54 -9.45
CA ALA A 42 8.40 18.53 -8.55
C ALA A 42 7.12 17.91 -9.17
N ALA A 43 6.96 18.01 -10.50
CA ALA A 43 5.79 17.43 -11.18
C ALA A 43 5.86 15.90 -11.15
N LEU A 44 7.03 15.33 -11.46
CA LEU A 44 7.26 13.89 -11.35
C LEU A 44 7.05 13.40 -9.91
N LEU A 45 7.57 14.14 -8.93
CA LEU A 45 7.34 13.81 -7.52
C LEU A 45 5.85 13.79 -7.16
N ALA A 46 5.09 14.80 -7.58
CA ALA A 46 3.66 14.88 -7.30
C ALA A 46 2.89 13.71 -7.93
N GLU A 47 3.21 13.36 -9.17
CA GLU A 47 2.61 12.21 -9.86
C GLU A 47 2.94 10.89 -9.16
N SER A 48 4.20 10.67 -8.75
CA SER A 48 4.58 9.47 -8.00
C SER A 48 3.87 9.39 -6.65
N LEU A 49 3.70 10.51 -5.94
CA LEU A 49 2.95 10.54 -4.68
C LEU A 49 1.48 10.19 -4.88
N GLU A 50 0.86 10.63 -5.97
CA GLU A 50 -0.50 10.26 -6.34
C GLU A 50 -0.62 8.75 -6.62
N VAL A 51 0.34 8.18 -7.36
CA VAL A 51 0.41 6.73 -7.61
C VAL A 51 0.54 5.95 -6.31
N ILE A 52 1.44 6.37 -5.41
CA ILE A 52 1.65 5.74 -4.11
C ILE A 52 0.35 5.76 -3.30
N GLN A 53 -0.26 6.94 -3.13
CA GLN A 53 -1.49 7.09 -2.34
C GLN A 53 -2.63 6.23 -2.88
N LYS A 54 -2.91 6.32 -4.19
CA LYS A 54 -4.01 5.58 -4.81
C LYS A 54 -3.81 4.08 -4.73
N THR A 55 -2.59 3.61 -5.03
CA THR A 55 -2.30 2.17 -5.05
C THR A 55 -2.34 1.57 -3.66
N SER A 56 -1.74 2.24 -2.66
CA SER A 56 -1.86 1.81 -1.26
C SER A 56 -3.32 1.77 -0.81
N GLY A 57 -4.12 2.78 -1.17
CA GLY A 57 -5.56 2.81 -0.84
C GLY A 57 -6.34 1.64 -1.44
N VAL A 58 -6.08 1.28 -2.70
CA VAL A 58 -6.70 0.12 -3.35
C VAL A 58 -6.33 -1.18 -2.63
N ILE A 59 -5.06 -1.38 -2.29
CA ILE A 59 -4.61 -2.60 -1.59
C ILE A 59 -5.25 -2.68 -0.21
N LEU A 60 -5.26 -1.58 0.54
CA LEU A 60 -5.85 -1.55 1.89
C LEU A 60 -7.36 -1.80 1.87
N ALA A 61 -8.08 -1.23 0.91
CA ALA A 61 -9.51 -1.46 0.75
C ALA A 61 -9.81 -2.95 0.45
N ALA A 62 -9.02 -3.57 -0.43
CA ALA A 62 -9.17 -5.01 -0.73
C ALA A 62 -8.89 -5.88 0.52
N LEU A 63 -7.87 -5.54 1.30
CA LEU A 63 -7.58 -6.25 2.55
C LEU A 63 -8.70 -6.09 3.59
N GLU A 64 -9.34 -4.91 3.66
CA GLU A 64 -10.47 -4.67 4.56
C GLU A 64 -11.71 -5.47 4.13
N GLU A 65 -12.00 -5.55 2.83
CA GLU A 65 -13.09 -6.36 2.27
C GLU A 65 -12.88 -7.86 2.58
N ASP A 66 -11.69 -8.39 2.30
CA ASP A 66 -11.32 -9.79 2.59
C ASP A 66 -11.48 -10.11 4.08
N VAL A 67 -11.01 -9.23 4.97
CA VAL A 67 -11.15 -9.42 6.42
C VAL A 67 -12.63 -9.40 6.81
N SER A 68 -13.44 -8.53 6.22
CA SER A 68 -14.88 -8.48 6.52
C SER A 68 -15.59 -9.79 6.15
N GLU A 69 -15.27 -10.39 5.00
CA GLU A 69 -15.84 -11.68 4.58
C GLU A 69 -15.42 -12.81 5.52
N VAL A 70 -14.13 -12.89 5.89
CA VAL A 70 -13.62 -13.92 6.81
C VAL A 70 -14.28 -13.83 8.19
N VAL A 71 -14.49 -12.62 8.70
CA VAL A 71 -15.16 -12.41 10.00
C VAL A 71 -16.61 -12.86 9.95
N ILE A 72 -17.33 -12.52 8.87
CA ILE A 72 -18.72 -12.94 8.66
C ILE A 72 -18.84 -14.47 8.58
N GLU A 73 -17.96 -15.13 7.83
CA GLU A 73 -17.96 -16.60 7.73
C GLU A 73 -17.70 -17.27 9.10
N ALA A 74 -16.76 -16.74 9.88
CA ALA A 74 -16.45 -17.25 11.21
C ALA A 74 -17.63 -17.08 12.18
N GLU A 75 -18.31 -15.93 12.18
CA GLU A 75 -19.47 -15.67 13.03
C GLU A 75 -20.67 -16.56 12.67
N ILE A 76 -20.96 -16.73 11.38
CA ILE A 76 -22.05 -17.61 10.90
C ILE A 76 -21.72 -19.08 11.23
N GLY A 77 -20.46 -19.50 11.06
CA GLY A 77 -20.01 -20.84 11.41
C GLY A 77 -20.19 -21.18 12.89
N LEU A 78 -19.91 -20.23 13.78
CA LEU A 78 -20.10 -20.40 15.22
C LEU A 78 -21.60 -20.49 15.61
N ALA A 79 -22.46 -19.70 14.97
CA ALA A 79 -23.90 -19.70 15.21
C ALA A 79 -24.61 -20.99 14.74
N LYS A 80 -24.01 -21.76 13.83
CA LYS A 80 -24.54 -23.06 13.35
C LYS A 80 -24.10 -24.25 14.23
N ALA A 81 -23.13 -24.04 15.13
CA ALA A 81 -22.55 -25.06 16.00
C ALA A 81 -23.11 -25.06 17.44
N SER A 82 -24.03 -24.14 17.76
CA SER A 82 -24.81 -24.09 19.01
C SER A 82 -26.28 -24.42 18.75
#